data_AF-A0A817GDD7-F1
#
_entry.id   AF-A0A817GDD7-F1
#
_cell.length_a   1.000
_cell.length_b   1.000
_cell.length_c   1.000
_cell.angle_alpha   90.00
_cell.angle_beta   90.00
_cell.angle_gamma   90.00
#
_symmetry.space_group_name_H-M   'P 1'
#
loop_
_entity.id
_entity.type
_entity.pdbx_description
1 polymer ?
#
loop_
_entity_poly.entity_id
_entity_poly.type
_entity_poly.pdbx_seq_one_letter_code
_entity_poly.pdbx_strand_id
1 'polypeptide(L)'
;MNILNLEAHLSTNNASVRLTDICLKPNNTSCAVFSVLQYFQNSRDNLNKSVGDDFFSYGDYIMHIAQCSAKVPSSNDTLLNLSCFSDFGGIIHPSVILSNYASPKNTMKAKELVITIIIEDSNEPEDIQKGKLFFNFSKFNFHFNDPAEAWEEVFINYMRNFTATQDSLRAASRWNELANFTVYYSNEHFIKNELNSMIWSEDQSNME
;
A
#
# COMPACT_ATOMS: atom_id res chain seq x y z
N MET A 1 0.35 -0.20 14.05
CA MET A 1 0.37 0.45 12.73
C MET A 1 -0.76 -0.15 11.91
N ASN A 2 -1.85 0.58 11.67
CA ASN A 2 -2.97 0.05 10.90
C ASN A 2 -3.43 1.07 9.86
N ILE A 3 -2.70 1.12 8.75
CA ILE A 3 -2.98 1.99 7.60
C ILE A 3 -4.38 1.73 7.04
N LEU A 4 -4.85 0.48 7.10
CA LEU A 4 -6.15 0.08 6.56
C LEU A 4 -7.33 0.67 7.35
N ASN A 5 -7.09 1.17 8.57
CA ASN A 5 -8.09 1.80 9.42
C ASN A 5 -8.02 3.34 9.41
N LEU A 6 -7.19 3.94 8.56
CA LEU A 6 -7.18 5.39 8.40
C LEU A 6 -8.51 5.89 7.84
N GLU A 7 -8.95 7.02 8.36
CA GLU A 7 -10.20 7.69 8.05
C GLU A 7 -9.91 9.16 7.75
N ALA A 8 -10.44 9.67 6.65
CA ALA A 8 -10.32 11.07 6.25
C ALA A 8 -11.68 11.75 6.32
N HIS A 9 -11.71 12.99 6.80
CA HIS A 9 -12.92 13.80 6.87
C HIS A 9 -13.04 14.69 5.63
N LEU A 10 -14.18 14.62 4.95
CA LEU A 10 -14.49 15.44 3.79
C LEU A 10 -15.02 16.80 4.25
N SER A 11 -14.46 17.86 3.66
CA SER A 11 -14.76 19.25 4.03
C SER A 11 -16.18 19.70 3.67
N THR A 12 -16.82 19.04 2.70
CA THR A 12 -18.10 19.50 2.13
C THR A 12 -19.35 18.98 2.81
N ASN A 13 -19.28 17.85 3.50
CA ASN A 13 -20.47 17.20 4.05
C ASN A 13 -20.26 16.59 5.44
N ASN A 14 -19.13 16.87 6.10
CA ASN A 14 -18.72 16.21 7.36
C ASN A 14 -18.77 14.67 7.28
N ALA A 15 -18.79 14.09 6.08
CA ALA A 15 -18.68 12.66 5.91
C ALA A 15 -17.23 12.25 6.10
N SER A 16 -17.04 10.98 6.43
CA SER A 16 -15.73 10.38 6.45
C SER A 16 -15.60 9.30 5.40
N VAL A 17 -14.38 9.13 4.90
CA VAL A 17 -14.02 8.12 3.92
C VAL A 17 -12.91 7.25 4.50
N ARG A 18 -13.07 5.93 4.35
CA ARG A 18 -12.08 4.92 4.72
C ARG A 18 -11.50 4.30 3.47
N LEU A 19 -10.36 3.62 3.61
CA LEU A 19 -9.75 2.92 2.48
C LEU A 19 -10.71 1.91 1.82
N THR A 20 -11.54 1.23 2.62
CA THR A 20 -12.55 0.28 2.12
C THR A 20 -13.59 0.93 1.23
N ASP A 21 -13.78 2.23 1.26
CA ASP A 21 -14.78 2.92 0.46
C ASP A 21 -14.26 3.27 -0.94
N ILE A 22 -12.94 3.46 -1.06
CA ILE A 22 -12.26 3.98 -2.27
C ILE A 22 -11.30 2.97 -2.93
N CYS A 23 -10.95 1.87 -2.27
CA CYS A 23 -10.01 0.90 -2.83
C CYS A 23 -10.64 0.03 -3.92
N LEU A 24 -9.80 -0.40 -4.88
CA LEU A 24 -10.16 -1.40 -5.89
C LEU A 24 -10.51 -2.75 -5.25
N LYS A 25 -11.66 -3.34 -5.59
CA LYS A 25 -12.11 -4.65 -5.05
C LYS A 25 -12.45 -5.65 -6.15
N PRO A 26 -11.47 -6.42 -6.64
CA PRO A 26 -11.70 -7.41 -7.71
C PRO A 26 -12.76 -8.46 -7.38
N ASN A 27 -12.91 -8.83 -6.10
CA ASN A 27 -13.89 -9.81 -5.62
C ASN A 27 -15.06 -9.18 -4.85
N ASN A 28 -15.24 -7.85 -4.92
CA ASN A 28 -16.25 -7.06 -4.19
C ASN A 28 -16.12 -7.04 -2.65
N THR A 29 -15.16 -7.76 -2.05
CA THR A 29 -15.05 -7.84 -0.58
C THR A 29 -13.78 -7.18 -0.04
N SER A 30 -12.65 -7.43 -0.69
CA SER A 30 -11.33 -7.10 -0.15
C SER A 30 -10.59 -6.13 -1.07
N CYS A 31 -9.90 -5.15 -0.49
CA CYS A 31 -9.08 -4.20 -1.24
C CYS A 31 -7.90 -4.90 -1.94
N ALA A 32 -7.60 -4.49 -3.16
CA ALA A 32 -6.41 -4.88 -3.90
C ALA A 32 -5.16 -4.24 -3.29
N VAL A 33 -4.66 -4.86 -2.22
CA VAL A 33 -3.40 -4.49 -1.55
C VAL A 33 -2.36 -5.54 -1.93
N PHE A 34 -1.28 -5.14 -2.58
CA PHE A 34 -0.15 -6.01 -2.91
C PHE A 34 0.88 -5.91 -1.79
N SER A 35 1.11 -7.02 -1.09
CA SER A 35 2.10 -7.16 -0.02
C SER A 35 2.50 -8.62 0.12
N VAL A 36 3.67 -8.92 0.70
CA VAL A 36 4.04 -10.30 1.08
C VAL A 36 3.03 -10.94 2.05
N LEU A 37 2.35 -10.12 2.86
CA LEU A 37 1.34 -10.59 3.82
C LEU A 37 0.10 -11.18 3.16
N GLN A 38 -0.11 -10.91 1.87
CA GLN A 38 -1.23 -11.47 1.12
C GLN A 38 -1.07 -12.94 0.76
N TYR A 39 0.14 -13.50 0.76
CA TYR A 39 0.30 -14.95 0.75
C TYR A 39 -0.38 -15.60 1.95
N PHE A 40 -0.57 -14.84 3.04
CA PHE A 40 -1.28 -15.27 4.24
C PHE A 40 -2.68 -14.66 4.34
N GLN A 41 -3.21 -14.10 3.24
CA GLN A 41 -4.53 -13.44 3.19
C GLN A 41 -4.69 -12.35 4.26
N ASN A 42 -3.60 -11.62 4.56
CA ASN A 42 -3.54 -10.63 5.64
C ASN A 42 -3.95 -11.16 7.04
N SER A 43 -3.90 -12.48 7.25
CA SER A 43 -4.27 -13.12 8.51
C SER A 43 -3.04 -13.43 9.36
N ARG A 44 -3.03 -12.93 10.60
CA ARG A 44 -2.00 -13.23 11.58
C ARG A 44 -1.98 -14.71 11.95
N ASP A 45 -3.14 -15.35 11.98
CA ASP A 45 -3.25 -16.78 12.28
C ASP A 45 -2.61 -17.60 11.16
N ASN A 46 -2.83 -17.23 9.90
CA ASN A 46 -2.17 -17.89 8.77
C ASN A 46 -0.66 -17.67 8.78
N LEU A 47 -0.20 -16.46 9.10
CA LEU A 47 1.23 -16.16 9.21
C LEU A 47 1.93 -16.98 10.31
N ASN A 48 1.23 -17.19 11.43
CA ASN A 48 1.75 -17.93 12.57
C ASN A 48 1.57 -19.45 12.47
N LYS A 49 0.97 -19.97 11.40
CA LYS A 49 0.87 -21.41 11.18
C LYS A 49 2.25 -22.00 10.98
N SER A 50 2.50 -23.11 11.67
CA SER A 50 3.64 -23.97 11.44
C SER A 50 3.22 -25.43 11.57
N VAL A 51 3.97 -26.29 10.90
CA VAL A 51 3.87 -27.74 11.01
C VAL A 51 5.24 -28.27 11.37
N GLY A 52 5.31 -29.06 12.43
CA GLY A 52 6.56 -29.49 13.03
C GLY A 52 6.33 -30.57 14.07
N ASP A 53 7.43 -31.07 14.62
CA ASP A 53 7.45 -31.81 15.88
C ASP A 53 8.17 -30.99 16.96
N ASP A 54 8.41 -31.60 18.13
CA ASP A 54 9.05 -30.94 19.27
C ASP A 54 10.46 -30.40 18.98
N PHE A 55 11.11 -30.87 17.91
CA PHE A 55 12.51 -30.58 17.59
C PHE A 55 12.68 -29.84 16.24
N PHE A 56 11.78 -30.04 15.28
CA PHE A 56 11.92 -29.51 13.93
C PHE A 56 10.64 -28.84 13.39
N SER A 57 10.82 -27.71 12.70
CA SER A 57 9.80 -27.09 11.84
C SER A 57 9.95 -27.61 10.41
N TYR A 58 8.90 -28.25 9.89
CA TYR A 58 8.84 -28.77 8.53
C TYR A 58 8.18 -27.80 7.56
N GLY A 59 7.32 -26.91 8.07
CA GLY A 59 6.67 -25.86 7.32
C GLY A 59 6.37 -24.67 8.22
N ASP A 60 6.72 -23.49 7.75
CA ASP A 60 6.45 -22.22 8.41
C ASP A 60 6.29 -21.12 7.35
N TYR A 61 6.19 -19.87 7.80
CA TYR A 61 6.04 -18.72 6.92
C TYR A 61 7.16 -18.58 5.88
N ILE A 62 8.40 -19.02 6.17
CA ILE A 62 9.52 -18.92 5.23
C ILE A 62 9.30 -19.89 4.07
N MET A 63 8.92 -21.12 4.39
CA MET A 63 8.61 -22.14 3.38
C MET A 63 7.42 -21.71 2.52
N HIS A 64 6.37 -21.16 3.15
CA HIS A 64 5.19 -20.68 2.44
C HIS A 64 5.50 -19.56 1.44
N ILE A 65 6.27 -18.54 1.88
CA ILE A 65 6.71 -17.44 0.99
C ILE A 65 7.55 -18.00 -0.16
N ALA A 66 8.45 -18.95 0.10
CA ALA A 66 9.28 -19.56 -0.93
C ALA A 66 8.45 -20.31 -1.99
N GLN A 67 7.42 -21.05 -1.57
CA GLN A 67 6.52 -21.77 -2.46
C GLN A 67 5.63 -20.83 -3.27
N CYS A 68 4.97 -19.86 -2.63
CA CYS A 68 4.11 -18.90 -3.33
C CYS A 68 4.90 -17.97 -4.26
N SER A 69 6.20 -17.79 -3.99
CA SER A 69 7.11 -17.05 -4.86
C SER A 69 7.74 -17.86 -5.99
N ALA A 70 7.40 -19.15 -6.11
CA ALA A 70 7.92 -20.00 -7.17
C ALA A 70 7.27 -19.67 -8.54
N LYS A 71 7.92 -20.14 -9.62
CA LYS A 71 7.59 -19.79 -11.01
C LYS A 71 6.16 -20.15 -11.45
N VAL A 72 5.54 -21.13 -10.78
CA VAL A 72 4.13 -21.45 -10.93
C VAL A 72 3.56 -21.45 -9.52
N PRO A 73 2.92 -20.37 -9.06
CA PRO A 73 2.26 -20.39 -7.76
C PRO A 73 1.24 -21.53 -7.80
N SER A 74 1.44 -22.55 -6.96
CA SER A 74 0.41 -23.56 -6.74
C SER A 74 -0.80 -22.85 -6.13
N SER A 75 -2.00 -23.36 -6.38
CA SER A 75 -3.18 -22.82 -5.72
C SER A 75 -3.06 -22.90 -4.20
N ASN A 76 -2.45 -23.97 -3.68
CA ASN A 76 -2.19 -24.17 -2.25
C ASN A 76 -0.75 -24.65 -1.98
N ASP A 77 -0.18 -24.21 -0.86
CA ASP A 77 0.94 -24.83 -0.14
C ASP A 77 0.44 -26.13 0.50
N THR A 78 1.05 -27.25 0.12
CA THR A 78 0.64 -28.58 0.57
C THR A 78 1.02 -28.87 2.02
N LEU A 79 2.00 -28.17 2.60
CA LEU A 79 2.47 -28.38 3.97
C LEU A 79 1.62 -27.62 4.98
N LEU A 80 1.37 -26.33 4.75
CA LEU A 80 0.55 -25.51 5.65
C LEU A 80 -0.95 -25.51 5.29
N ASN A 81 -1.31 -26.11 4.14
CA ASN A 81 -2.65 -26.08 3.58
C ASN A 81 -3.18 -24.63 3.45
N LEU A 82 -2.31 -23.74 2.98
CA LEU A 82 -2.60 -22.31 2.78
C LEU A 82 -2.63 -21.99 1.29
N SER A 83 -3.56 -21.14 0.89
CA SER A 83 -3.61 -20.66 -0.50
C SER A 83 -2.50 -19.64 -0.76
N CYS A 84 -1.96 -19.62 -1.99
CA CYS A 84 -1.09 -18.54 -2.43
C CYS A 84 -1.85 -17.34 -3.00
N PHE A 85 -3.19 -17.43 -3.10
CA PHE A 85 -4.04 -16.33 -3.54
C PHE A 85 -4.20 -15.29 -2.42
N SER A 86 -4.25 -14.03 -2.82
CA SER A 86 -4.59 -12.94 -1.91
C SER A 86 -6.03 -13.03 -1.40
N ASP A 87 -6.34 -12.28 -0.35
CA ASP A 87 -7.71 -12.13 0.15
C ASP A 87 -8.68 -11.50 -0.87
N PHE A 88 -8.17 -10.74 -1.83
CA PHE A 88 -8.91 -10.18 -2.97
C PHE A 88 -9.02 -11.15 -4.16
N GLY A 89 -8.52 -12.39 -4.03
CA GLY A 89 -8.64 -13.45 -5.02
C GLY A 89 -7.66 -13.37 -6.18
N GLY A 90 -6.65 -12.51 -6.10
CA GLY A 90 -5.61 -12.38 -7.11
C GLY A 90 -4.37 -13.21 -6.80
N ILE A 91 -3.55 -13.43 -7.83
CA ILE A 91 -2.20 -13.98 -7.68
C ILE A 91 -1.21 -12.81 -7.57
N ILE A 92 -0.29 -12.88 -6.61
CA ILE A 92 0.73 -11.85 -6.42
C ILE A 92 2.07 -12.38 -6.89
N HIS A 93 2.63 -11.72 -7.90
CA HIS A 93 3.95 -12.05 -8.39
C HIS A 93 5.04 -11.46 -7.46
N PRO A 94 6.13 -12.19 -7.14
CA PRO A 94 7.16 -11.70 -6.22
C PRO A 94 7.77 -10.35 -6.60
N SER A 95 7.88 -10.05 -7.90
CA SER A 95 8.46 -8.79 -8.36
C SER A 95 7.66 -7.54 -8.00
N VAL A 96 6.38 -7.66 -7.61
CA VAL A 96 5.55 -6.52 -7.20
C VAL A 96 5.52 -6.31 -5.68
N ILE A 97 6.12 -7.21 -4.90
CA ILE A 97 6.12 -7.16 -3.43
C ILE A 97 7.52 -7.32 -2.80
N LEU A 98 8.50 -7.78 -3.56
CA LEU A 98 9.89 -7.97 -3.13
C LEU A 98 10.83 -7.25 -4.10
N SER A 99 11.82 -6.54 -3.56
CA SER A 99 12.80 -5.76 -4.33
C SER A 99 14.24 -6.01 -3.85
N ASN A 100 15.19 -5.54 -4.65
CA ASN A 100 16.63 -5.50 -4.35
C ASN A 100 17.23 -6.90 -4.09
N TYR A 101 17.07 -7.79 -5.08
CA TYR A 101 17.71 -9.09 -5.15
C TYR A 101 18.40 -9.29 -6.51
N ALA A 102 19.48 -10.07 -6.55
CA ALA A 102 20.37 -10.17 -7.73
C ALA A 102 19.77 -10.91 -8.94
N SER A 103 18.73 -11.74 -8.75
CA SER A 103 18.10 -12.51 -9.83
C SER A 103 16.68 -12.94 -9.45
N PRO A 104 15.71 -13.01 -10.39
CA PRO A 104 14.36 -13.52 -10.14
C PRO A 104 14.26 -14.91 -9.49
N LYS A 105 15.34 -15.70 -9.54
CA LYS A 105 15.42 -17.01 -8.86
C LYS A 105 15.76 -16.92 -7.37
N ASN A 106 16.12 -15.73 -6.88
CA ASN A 106 16.63 -15.46 -5.54
C ASN A 106 15.73 -14.49 -4.77
N THR A 107 14.40 -14.58 -4.95
CA THR A 107 13.41 -13.72 -4.28
C THR A 107 13.54 -13.75 -2.75
N MET A 108 13.93 -14.88 -2.17
CA MET A 108 14.20 -15.02 -0.73
C MET A 108 15.40 -14.20 -0.21
N LYS A 109 16.19 -13.60 -1.10
CA LYS A 109 17.31 -12.69 -0.75
C LYS A 109 16.94 -11.21 -0.93
N ALA A 110 15.66 -10.90 -1.11
CA ALA A 110 15.17 -9.52 -1.18
C ALA A 110 15.56 -8.73 0.07
N LYS A 111 15.94 -7.47 -0.14
CA LYS A 111 16.30 -6.54 0.94
C LYS A 111 15.19 -5.55 1.26
N GLU A 112 14.19 -5.47 0.40
CA GLU A 112 13.11 -4.49 0.46
C GLU A 112 11.77 -5.20 0.28
N LEU A 113 10.80 -4.79 1.10
CA LEU A 113 9.40 -5.17 0.99
C LEU A 113 8.63 -4.01 0.38
N VAL A 114 7.79 -4.32 -0.59
CA VAL A 114 6.95 -3.34 -1.27
C VAL A 114 5.50 -3.58 -0.89
N ILE A 115 4.81 -2.53 -0.46
CA ILE A 115 3.37 -2.53 -0.21
C ILE A 115 2.75 -1.54 -1.18
N THR A 116 1.85 -2.02 -2.03
CA THR A 116 1.10 -1.17 -2.97
C THR A 116 -0.38 -1.29 -2.66
N ILE A 117 -1.04 -0.16 -2.43
CA ILE A 117 -2.49 -0.09 -2.20
C ILE A 117 -3.08 0.49 -3.49
N ILE A 118 -3.99 -0.24 -4.14
CA ILE A 118 -4.67 0.28 -5.32
C ILE A 118 -5.96 0.96 -4.89
N ILE A 119 -6.02 2.26 -5.19
CA ILE A 119 -7.20 3.10 -5.01
C ILE A 119 -7.87 3.24 -6.37
N GLU A 120 -9.19 3.11 -6.42
CA GLU A 120 -9.95 3.47 -7.62
C GLU A 120 -10.09 4.98 -7.65
N ASP A 121 -9.46 5.61 -8.65
CA ASP A 121 -9.81 6.97 -9.04
C ASP A 121 -11.18 6.91 -9.73
N SER A 122 -12.24 7.04 -8.93
CA SER A 122 -13.62 7.02 -9.41
C SER A 122 -13.93 8.34 -10.12
N ASN A 123 -13.44 8.48 -11.35
CA ASN A 123 -14.13 9.27 -12.36
C ASN A 123 -15.18 8.34 -12.98
N GLU A 124 -16.42 8.43 -12.48
CA GLU A 124 -17.62 7.73 -12.98
C GLU A 124 -17.54 7.31 -14.48
N PRO A 125 -17.66 6.01 -14.82
CA PRO A 125 -17.77 5.56 -16.21
C PRO A 125 -18.95 6.16 -16.97
N GLU A 126 -19.98 6.68 -16.28
CA GLU A 126 -21.06 7.44 -16.91
C GLU A 126 -20.59 8.77 -17.52
N ASP A 127 -19.52 9.37 -17.01
CA ASP A 127 -18.92 10.60 -17.57
C ASP A 127 -17.90 10.30 -18.68
N ILE A 128 -17.42 9.06 -18.78
CA ILE A 128 -16.55 8.59 -19.87
C ILE A 128 -17.37 8.08 -21.07
N GLN A 129 -18.53 7.43 -20.85
CA GLN A 129 -19.41 6.96 -21.93
C GLN A 129 -20.24 8.09 -22.57
N LYS A 130 -20.58 9.13 -21.81
CA LYS A 130 -21.04 10.39 -22.38
C LYS A 130 -19.79 11.09 -22.86
N GLY A 131 -19.44 10.97 -24.15
CA GLY A 131 -18.36 11.72 -24.81
C GLY A 131 -18.57 13.25 -24.76
N LYS A 132 -18.63 13.81 -23.55
CA LYS A 132 -18.52 15.21 -23.23
C LYS A 132 -17.05 15.43 -22.94
N LEU A 133 -16.29 15.58 -24.02
CA LEU A 133 -15.22 16.57 -24.05
C LEU A 133 -15.84 17.92 -23.64
N PHE A 134 -16.00 18.14 -22.34
CA PHE A 134 -16.10 19.48 -21.77
C PHE A 134 -14.68 19.85 -21.34
N PHE A 135 -13.81 20.07 -22.33
CA PHE A 135 -12.65 20.93 -22.14
C PHE A 135 -13.15 22.35 -21.96
N ASN A 136 -13.61 22.66 -20.76
CA ASN A 136 -13.90 24.03 -20.36
C ASN A 136 -12.72 24.49 -19.51
N PHE A 137 -11.77 25.19 -20.15
CA PHE A 137 -10.60 25.79 -19.50
C PHE A 137 -10.96 26.72 -18.31
N SER A 138 -12.23 27.10 -18.17
CA SER A 138 -12.75 27.90 -17.05
C SER A 138 -13.13 27.10 -15.79
N LYS A 139 -13.09 25.76 -15.84
CA LYS A 139 -13.31 24.86 -14.68
C LYS A 139 -12.01 24.39 -14.02
N PHE A 140 -10.94 25.17 -14.12
CA PHE A 140 -9.77 25.04 -13.23
C PHE A 140 -10.09 25.58 -11.82
N ASN A 141 -11.27 25.26 -11.29
CA ASN A 141 -11.58 25.40 -9.88
C ASN A 141 -11.45 24.00 -9.29
N PHE A 142 -10.25 23.74 -8.81
CA PHE A 142 -9.83 22.59 -8.01
C PHE A 142 -10.96 22.19 -7.04
N HIS A 143 -11.66 21.10 -7.33
CA HIS A 143 -12.68 20.61 -6.41
C HIS A 143 -11.97 19.79 -5.33
N PHE A 144 -11.80 20.41 -4.16
CA PHE A 144 -11.32 19.81 -2.90
C PHE A 144 -12.28 18.72 -2.35
N ASN A 145 -12.73 17.79 -3.20
CA ASN A 145 -13.80 16.84 -2.88
C ASN A 145 -13.57 15.44 -3.43
N ASP A 146 -12.38 15.12 -3.93
CA ASP A 146 -12.04 13.74 -4.27
C ASP A 146 -11.79 12.94 -2.97
N PRO A 147 -12.62 11.93 -2.65
CA PRO A 147 -12.42 11.10 -1.47
C PRO A 147 -11.09 10.34 -1.49
N ALA A 148 -10.56 10.00 -2.67
CA ALA A 148 -9.26 9.39 -2.82
C ALA A 148 -8.13 10.37 -2.42
N GLU A 149 -8.13 11.58 -2.98
CA GLU A 149 -7.15 12.63 -2.64
C GLU A 149 -7.18 12.95 -1.13
N ALA A 150 -8.37 13.07 -0.52
CA ALA A 150 -8.51 13.32 0.90
C ALA A 150 -7.93 12.18 1.78
N TRP A 151 -8.18 10.93 1.41
CA TRP A 151 -7.60 9.79 2.13
C TRP A 151 -6.08 9.70 1.97
N GLU A 152 -5.59 9.98 0.76
CA GLU A 152 -4.17 10.01 0.45
C GLU A 152 -3.41 11.07 1.26
N GLU A 153 -3.99 12.25 1.48
CA GLU A 153 -3.40 13.28 2.36
C GLU A 153 -3.23 12.79 3.80
N VAL A 154 -4.26 12.13 4.36
CA VAL A 154 -4.21 11.53 5.69
C VAL A 154 -3.15 10.44 5.75
N PHE A 155 -3.05 9.61 4.71
CA PHE A 155 -2.01 8.60 4.58
C PHE A 155 -0.60 9.22 4.60
N ILE A 156 -0.33 10.22 3.78
CA ILE A 156 0.98 10.89 3.74
C ILE A 156 1.32 11.50 5.10
N ASN A 157 0.37 12.18 5.75
CA ASN A 157 0.58 12.76 7.08
C ASN A 157 0.86 11.69 8.15
N TYR A 158 0.16 10.55 8.08
CA TYR A 158 0.44 9.40 8.94
C TYR A 158 1.87 8.89 8.75
N MET A 159 2.31 8.72 7.50
CA MET A 159 3.65 8.23 7.18
C MET A 159 4.75 9.22 7.59
N ARG A 160 4.54 10.53 7.41
CA ARG A 160 5.44 11.59 7.91
C ARG A 160 5.61 11.50 9.43
N ASN A 161 4.49 11.42 10.16
CA ASN A 161 4.52 11.33 11.62
C ASN A 161 5.20 10.04 12.09
N PHE A 162 4.91 8.91 11.42
CA PHE A 162 5.58 7.64 11.70
C PHE A 162 7.10 7.77 11.54
N THR A 163 7.59 8.29 10.41
CA THR A 163 9.03 8.45 10.15
C THR A 163 9.68 9.40 11.16
N ALA A 164 9.08 10.55 11.44
CA ALA A 164 9.60 11.51 12.43
C ALA A 164 9.66 10.94 13.85
N THR A 165 8.67 10.12 14.23
CA THR A 165 8.67 9.38 15.50
C THR A 165 9.83 8.39 15.54
N GLN A 166 10.05 7.63 14.47
CA GLN A 166 11.17 6.69 14.41
C GLN A 166 12.52 7.39 14.51
N ASP A 167 12.71 8.53 13.85
CA ASP A 167 13.95 9.30 13.94
C ASP A 167 14.20 9.83 15.36
N SER A 168 13.14 10.32 16.02
CA SER A 168 13.21 10.78 17.41
C SER A 168 13.59 9.64 18.36
N LEU A 169 12.99 8.45 18.18
CA LEU A 169 13.31 7.27 18.97
C LEU A 169 14.75 6.77 18.74
N ARG A 170 15.28 6.89 17.51
CA ARG A 170 16.68 6.55 17.16
C ARG A 170 17.64 7.49 17.87
N ALA A 171 17.39 8.80 17.81
CA ALA A 171 18.19 9.80 18.50
C ALA A 171 18.20 9.58 20.02
N ALA A 172 17.06 9.14 20.59
CA ALA A 172 16.91 8.84 22.01
C ALA A 172 17.42 7.44 22.43
N SER A 173 17.98 6.62 21.52
CA SER A 173 18.43 5.25 21.80
C SER A 173 17.36 4.32 22.42
N ARG A 174 16.07 4.50 22.06
CA ARG A 174 14.94 3.71 22.58
C ARG A 174 14.66 2.46 21.74
N TRP A 175 15.59 1.50 21.75
CA TRP A 175 15.60 0.32 20.87
C TRP A 175 14.38 -0.61 20.98
N ASN A 176 13.73 -0.65 22.14
CA ASN A 176 12.54 -1.47 22.41
C ASN A 176 11.25 -0.94 21.75
N GLU A 177 11.25 0.31 21.31
CA GLU A 177 10.08 0.98 20.69
C GLU A 177 10.32 1.33 19.22
N LEU A 178 11.53 1.07 18.73
CA LEU A 178 11.92 1.31 17.36
C LEU A 178 11.41 0.23 16.43
N ALA A 179 10.77 0.67 15.35
CA ALA A 179 10.66 -0.13 14.15
C ALA A 179 12.07 -0.29 13.56
N ASN A 180 12.56 -1.53 13.50
CA ASN A 180 13.87 -1.85 12.96
C ASN A 180 13.88 -1.89 11.43
N PHE A 181 13.36 -0.85 10.79
CA PHE A 181 13.35 -0.67 9.34
C PHE A 181 13.21 0.81 8.95
N THR A 182 13.63 1.11 7.72
CA THR A 182 13.42 2.42 7.07
C THR A 182 12.25 2.31 6.11
N VAL A 183 11.45 3.37 5.98
CA VAL A 183 10.27 3.40 5.11
C VAL A 183 10.40 4.54 4.10
N TYR A 184 10.03 4.23 2.85
CA TYR A 184 9.81 5.19 1.77
C TYR A 184 8.36 5.04 1.32
N TYR A 185 7.72 6.15 0.94
CA TYR A 185 6.30 6.18 0.58
C TYR A 185 6.04 7.29 -0.43
N SER A 186 5.01 7.09 -1.25
CA SER A 186 4.47 8.07 -2.20
C SER A 186 2.98 7.79 -2.41
N ASN A 187 2.26 8.77 -2.93
CA ASN A 187 0.88 8.65 -3.43
C ASN A 187 0.82 9.20 -4.87
N GLU A 188 -0.29 8.98 -5.58
CA GLU A 188 -0.41 9.42 -6.98
C GLU A 188 -0.39 10.95 -7.10
N HIS A 189 -1.02 11.64 -6.15
CA HIS A 189 -1.04 13.10 -6.09
C HIS A 189 0.30 13.74 -5.68
N PHE A 190 1.31 12.95 -5.29
CA PHE A 190 2.61 13.45 -4.82
C PHE A 190 3.29 14.37 -5.84
N ILE A 191 3.39 13.92 -7.10
CA ILE A 191 4.13 14.64 -8.15
C ILE A 191 3.49 16.02 -8.40
N LYS A 192 2.16 16.06 -8.48
CA LYS A 192 1.39 17.30 -8.65
C LYS A 192 1.65 18.27 -7.49
N ASN A 193 1.62 17.77 -6.26
CA ASN A 193 1.80 18.59 -5.07
C ASN A 193 3.22 19.14 -4.93
N GLU A 194 4.24 18.33 -5.23
CA GLU A 194 5.65 18.76 -5.22
C GLU A 194 5.97 19.72 -6.36
N LEU A 195 5.44 19.51 -7.56
CA LEU A 195 5.62 20.46 -8.67
C LEU A 195 5.02 21.82 -8.35
N ASN A 196 3.82 21.83 -7.74
CA ASN A 196 3.19 23.09 -7.33
C ASN A 196 4.03 23.81 -6.27
N SER A 197 4.52 23.10 -5.24
CA SER A 197 5.33 23.72 -4.18
C SER A 197 6.61 24.37 -4.70
N MET A 198 7.25 23.76 -5.70
CA MET A 198 8.44 24.32 -6.35
C MET A 198 8.13 25.62 -7.09
N ILE A 199 7.04 25.67 -7.87
CA ILE A 199 6.62 26.87 -8.62
C ILE A 199 6.36 28.05 -7.67
N TRP A 200 5.63 27.83 -6.57
CA TRP A 200 5.35 28.88 -5.59
C TRP A 200 6.62 29.40 -4.89
N SER A 201 7.63 28.55 -4.70
CA SER A 201 8.91 28.95 -4.11
C SER A 201 9.74 29.84 -5.04
N GLU A 202 9.69 29.58 -6.35
CA GLU A 202 10.34 30.42 -7.36
C GLU A 202 9.68 31.80 -7.46
N ASP A 203 8.35 31.86 -7.44
CA ASP A 203 7.61 33.14 -7.48
C ASP A 203 7.93 34.02 -6.27
N GLN A 204 8.11 33.45 -5.06
CA GLN A 204 8.52 34.24 -3.90
C GLN A 204 9.97 34.73 -4.00
N SER A 205 10.86 33.97 -4.61
CA SER A 205 12.26 34.38 -4.83
C SER A 205 12.42 35.48 -5.90
N ASN A 206 11.44 35.64 -6.79
CA ASN A 206 11.43 36.66 -7.85
C ASN A 206 10.69 37.96 -7.44
N MET A 207 10.18 38.03 -6.20
CA MET A 207 9.53 39.22 -5.63
C MET A 207 10.40 39.96 -4.61
N GLU A 208 11.66 39.54 -4.41
CA GLU A 208 12.72 40.25 -3.68
C GLU A 208 13.73 40.89 -4.65
#